data_AF-A0A9P1GSR1-F1
#
_entry.id   AF-A0A9P1GSR1-F1
#
_cell.length_a   1.000
_cell.length_b   1.000
_cell.length_c   1.000
_cell.angle_alpha   90.00
_cell.angle_beta   90.00
_cell.angle_gamma   90.00
#
_symmetry.space_group_name_H-M   'P 1'
#
loop_
_entity.id
_entity.type
_entity.pdbx_description
1 polymer ?
#
loop_
_entity_poly.entity_id
_entity_poly.type
_entity_poly.pdbx_seq_one_letter_code
_entity_poly.pdbx_strand_id
1 'polypeptide(L)'
;MLPSRSMEKAPCIVHAPQVHAARVPAVRSVHAEGSGFSAPSKTSRFVLATALAVQTRSLQRKRLALSARGGDFAIIRFRIPGLDDLTMLPRVITGVCLTLLIYNRATTTGDVDNFRQVSEVLALTFSALAWSIPWVGGRLEEAARRQVSAKPSSRQPGSIQTLAIKSDLASDVQVDISWISSVLLRLTNADGLVIWHDGKTICSRGILKRLQGFASGAEFVLRGLDQVWQPDTAAVDGYCATKRGLVSFPSQLLPERVLPADTEAAVVKPLPGGGHLILWSGRPRAFDKEADRQWVANAAAKLGLLLNEAGDEPFEATEEMCFEDDLPVPLEENEDSSIRDPFARFDTQIRITPTIFGMIGLGVLILNRQSLVFSEASRYGVDPAQTRADLCAGVLSVTLLLQGLVWISETPKSPDIEDTSEWEDAKNVLWVDKSITQRTSEELLWAWSAFSRATRASSMAIFWKGKCVMQGGLFQPGMRPVQRDFCQEVITMGKGRYLAQLNNYPAKEEFLDFLPVKTQGLLLTPLRPARNAPAAGLMVLGLDAMRGFGKVDQAWASAVGEKLAVSLQED
;
A
#
# COMPACT_ATOMS: atom_id res chain seq x y z
N MET A 1 -23.62 -14.44 67.32
CA MET A 1 -23.24 -15.56 68.21
C MET A 1 -21.91 -16.12 67.74
N LEU A 2 -21.02 -16.46 68.67
CA LEU A 2 -19.94 -17.45 68.46
C LEU A 2 -20.53 -18.86 68.70
N PRO A 3 -19.99 -19.95 68.12
CA PRO A 3 -18.76 -20.56 68.66
C PRO A 3 -17.77 -21.13 67.63
N SER A 4 -16.65 -21.62 68.15
CA SER A 4 -15.44 -22.10 67.44
C SER A 4 -15.12 -23.58 67.72
N ARG A 5 -14.48 -24.27 66.76
CA ARG A 5 -13.59 -25.46 66.90
C ARG A 5 -13.03 -25.80 65.50
N SER A 6 -11.77 -26.17 65.18
CA SER A 6 -10.45 -26.38 65.83
C SER A 6 -9.92 -27.82 65.67
N MET A 7 -8.79 -27.98 64.94
CA MET A 7 -8.02 -29.24 64.72
C MET A 7 -8.77 -30.32 63.92
N GLU A 8 -8.17 -31.28 63.21
CA GLU A 8 -6.75 -31.65 62.93
C GLU A 8 -6.46 -31.60 61.38
N LYS A 9 -5.41 -32.13 60.71
CA LYS A 9 -4.22 -32.97 61.02
C LYS A 9 -3.09 -32.75 59.97
N ALA A 10 -1.96 -33.46 60.10
CA ALA A 10 -0.97 -33.78 59.04
C ALA A 10 -0.75 -35.33 59.02
N PRO A 11 0.00 -35.99 58.09
CA PRO A 11 1.47 -35.85 58.00
C PRO A 11 2.14 -36.25 56.63
N CYS A 12 3.46 -36.43 56.69
CA CYS A 12 4.33 -37.35 55.91
C CYS A 12 5.22 -36.82 54.76
N ILE A 13 6.41 -37.44 54.70
CA ILE A 13 7.60 -37.14 53.89
C ILE A 13 8.04 -38.46 53.23
N VAL A 14 8.49 -38.44 51.97
CA VAL A 14 9.22 -39.57 51.36
C VAL A 14 10.44 -39.06 50.57
N HIS A 15 11.50 -39.88 50.58
CA HIS A 15 12.86 -39.63 50.13
C HIS A 15 13.07 -39.21 48.66
N ALA A 16 14.20 -38.55 48.43
CA ALA A 16 14.85 -38.43 47.13
C ALA A 16 15.94 -39.53 46.92
N PRO A 17 16.23 -39.95 45.68
CA PRO A 17 17.44 -40.68 45.31
C PRO A 17 18.54 -39.75 44.76
N GLN A 18 19.80 -40.20 44.81
CA GLN A 18 20.98 -39.53 44.23
C GLN A 18 21.41 -40.17 42.87
N VAL A 19 22.53 -39.65 42.33
CA VAL A 19 23.47 -40.28 41.35
C VAL A 19 22.96 -40.32 39.89
N HIS A 20 23.49 -39.53 38.97
CA HIS A 20 24.86 -39.69 38.42
C HIS A 20 25.46 -38.40 37.82
N ALA A 21 26.78 -38.26 37.94
CA ALA A 21 27.55 -37.22 37.25
C ALA A 21 27.95 -37.68 35.82
N ALA A 22 27.59 -36.90 34.81
CA ALA A 22 28.07 -37.08 33.44
C ALA A 22 29.41 -36.37 33.24
N ARG A 23 30.39 -37.06 32.63
CA ARG A 23 31.74 -36.51 32.40
C ARG A 23 31.74 -35.49 31.26
N VAL A 24 32.30 -34.31 31.51
CA VAL A 24 32.79 -33.42 30.44
C VAL A 24 34.18 -33.91 30.02
N PRO A 25 34.43 -34.18 28.72
CA PRO A 25 35.77 -34.54 28.26
C PRO A 25 36.66 -33.29 28.21
N ALA A 26 37.80 -33.35 28.91
CA ALA A 26 38.82 -32.30 28.83
C ALA A 26 39.56 -32.37 27.48
N VAL A 27 39.64 -31.25 26.77
CA VAL A 27 40.57 -31.07 25.65
C VAL A 27 41.77 -30.27 26.17
N ARG A 28 42.99 -30.74 25.85
CA ARG A 28 44.24 -30.22 26.40
C ARG A 28 44.50 -28.76 25.99
N SER A 29 45.03 -27.99 26.93
CA SER A 29 45.86 -26.82 26.63
C SER A 29 47.14 -27.24 25.92
N VAL A 30 47.56 -26.46 24.92
CA VAL A 30 48.92 -26.51 24.36
C VAL A 30 49.48 -25.10 24.45
N HIS A 31 50.58 -24.93 25.18
CA HIS A 31 51.36 -23.70 25.12
C HIS A 31 52.21 -23.69 23.85
N ALA A 32 52.19 -22.56 23.15
CA ALA A 32 53.21 -22.15 22.20
C ALA A 32 53.36 -20.62 22.32
N GLU A 33 54.59 -20.14 22.40
CA GLU A 33 54.92 -18.72 22.52
C GLU A 33 55.13 -18.07 21.14
N GLY A 34 55.20 -16.74 21.10
CA GLY A 34 56.08 -16.05 20.15
C GLY A 34 55.48 -15.47 18.87
N SER A 35 55.01 -14.22 18.97
CA SER A 35 55.09 -13.17 17.92
C SER A 35 54.25 -13.32 16.62
N GLY A 36 53.98 -12.17 15.96
CA GLY A 36 53.50 -12.11 14.58
C GLY A 36 52.17 -11.33 14.37
N PHE A 37 52.28 -10.04 14.04
CA PHE A 37 51.14 -9.26 13.51
C PHE A 37 50.83 -9.69 12.07
N SER A 38 49.59 -10.10 11.76
CA SER A 38 49.13 -10.29 10.36
C SER A 38 47.61 -10.13 10.22
N ALA A 39 47.15 -9.84 9.00
CA ALA A 39 45.78 -9.40 8.71
C ALA A 39 44.76 -10.56 8.61
N PRO A 40 43.46 -10.32 8.91
CA PRO A 40 42.44 -11.38 8.94
C PRO A 40 42.11 -11.94 7.55
N SER A 41 42.10 -13.27 7.44
CA SER A 41 41.94 -14.00 6.18
C SER A 41 40.47 -14.21 5.74
N LYS A 42 40.27 -14.49 4.44
CA LYS A 42 38.95 -14.58 3.79
C LYS A 42 37.97 -15.57 4.44
N THR A 43 38.47 -16.61 5.11
CA THR A 43 37.66 -17.65 5.78
C THR A 43 36.74 -17.09 6.87
N SER A 44 37.16 -16.04 7.60
CA SER A 44 36.33 -15.43 8.66
C SER A 44 35.00 -14.86 8.11
N ARG A 45 35.03 -14.28 6.90
CA ARG A 45 33.83 -13.72 6.24
C ARG A 45 32.80 -14.80 5.90
N PHE A 46 33.25 -16.00 5.52
CA PHE A 46 32.36 -17.12 5.17
C PHE A 46 31.64 -17.71 6.40
N VAL A 47 32.32 -17.79 7.55
CA VAL A 47 31.71 -18.24 8.81
C VAL A 47 30.70 -17.21 9.32
N LEU A 48 30.98 -15.92 9.21
CA LEU A 48 30.04 -14.86 9.60
C LEU A 48 28.78 -14.88 8.71
N ALA A 49 28.94 -15.08 7.39
CA ALA A 49 27.83 -15.16 6.44
C ALA A 49 26.92 -16.39 6.68
N THR A 50 27.49 -17.56 6.97
CA THR A 50 26.67 -18.75 7.28
C THR A 50 25.99 -18.65 8.65
N ALA A 51 26.63 -18.05 9.66
CA ALA A 51 25.99 -17.73 10.93
C ALA A 51 24.76 -16.82 10.75
N LEU A 52 24.90 -15.73 9.99
CA LEU A 52 23.80 -14.82 9.62
C LEU A 52 22.68 -15.56 8.86
N ALA A 53 23.00 -16.43 7.90
CA ALA A 53 22.02 -17.19 7.12
C ALA A 53 21.26 -18.25 7.94
N VAL A 54 21.91 -18.86 8.94
CA VAL A 54 21.23 -19.77 9.89
C VAL A 54 20.33 -18.97 10.85
N GLN A 55 20.81 -17.83 11.33
CA GLN A 55 20.08 -17.00 12.30
C GLN A 55 18.82 -16.37 11.68
N THR A 56 18.87 -15.89 10.44
CA THR A 56 17.68 -15.38 9.70
C THR A 56 16.64 -16.48 9.47
N ARG A 57 17.05 -17.69 9.04
CA ARG A 57 16.16 -18.84 8.90
C ARG A 57 15.51 -19.25 10.23
N SER A 58 16.24 -19.17 11.34
CA SER A 58 15.69 -19.43 12.68
C SER A 58 14.61 -18.40 13.08
N LEU A 59 14.81 -17.13 12.72
CA LEU A 59 13.86 -16.04 12.97
C LEU A 59 12.62 -16.13 12.07
N GLN A 60 12.76 -16.56 10.82
CA GLN A 60 11.62 -16.85 9.94
C GLN A 60 10.76 -18.00 10.47
N ARG A 61 11.37 -19.11 10.93
CA ARG A 61 10.62 -20.22 11.56
C ARG A 61 9.93 -19.78 12.87
N LYS A 62 10.56 -18.93 13.68
CA LYS A 62 9.90 -18.34 14.86
C LYS A 62 8.77 -17.37 14.49
N ARG A 63 8.90 -16.58 13.42
CA ARG A 63 7.80 -15.75 12.87
C ARG A 63 6.59 -16.60 12.48
N LEU A 64 6.79 -17.70 11.73
CA LEU A 64 5.73 -18.66 11.38
C LEU A 64 5.04 -19.23 12.63
N ALA A 65 5.81 -19.71 13.61
CA ALA A 65 5.27 -20.28 14.84
C ALA A 65 4.52 -19.26 15.74
N LEU A 66 4.89 -17.99 15.69
CA LEU A 66 4.16 -16.90 16.37
C LEU A 66 2.93 -16.46 15.58
N SER A 67 2.98 -16.43 14.24
CA SER A 67 1.85 -16.08 13.39
C SER A 67 0.69 -17.08 13.50
N ALA A 68 0.98 -18.35 13.82
CA ALA A 68 0.00 -19.38 14.08
C ALA A 68 -0.77 -19.22 15.43
N ARG A 69 -0.43 -18.20 16.24
CA ARG A 69 -1.20 -17.82 17.43
C ARG A 69 -1.79 -16.43 17.22
N GLY A 70 -3.02 -16.40 16.69
CA GLY A 70 -3.78 -15.19 16.34
C GLY A 70 -4.19 -14.32 17.53
N GLY A 71 -3.21 -13.73 18.23
CA GLY A 71 -3.41 -12.64 19.16
C GLY A 71 -3.28 -11.31 18.43
N ASP A 72 -4.39 -10.64 18.14
CA ASP A 72 -4.38 -9.31 17.55
C ASP A 72 -4.03 -8.26 18.63
N PHE A 73 -2.73 -8.12 18.89
CA PHE A 73 -2.19 -7.11 19.79
C PHE A 73 -2.41 -5.71 19.19
N ALA A 74 -3.56 -5.13 19.49
CA ALA A 74 -3.84 -3.73 19.21
C ALA A 74 -2.83 -2.85 19.98
N ILE A 75 -1.81 -2.36 19.28
CA ILE A 75 -0.80 -1.46 19.86
C ILE A 75 -1.49 -0.14 20.20
N ILE A 76 -1.81 0.03 21.48
CA ILE A 76 -2.42 1.25 22.03
C ILE A 76 -1.41 2.38 21.84
N ARG A 77 -1.66 3.24 20.84
CA ARG A 77 -0.91 4.49 20.65
C ARG A 77 -1.28 5.46 21.79
N PHE A 78 -0.50 5.44 22.87
CA PHE A 78 -0.62 6.36 24.01
C PHE A 78 -0.45 7.81 23.53
N ARG A 79 -1.56 8.53 23.37
CA ARG A 79 -1.56 9.96 23.01
C ARG A 79 -1.28 10.78 24.27
N ILE A 80 -0.07 11.33 24.36
CA ILE A 80 0.31 12.29 25.40
C ILE A 80 -0.19 13.68 24.96
N PRO A 81 -1.07 14.36 25.72
CA PRO A 81 -1.59 15.68 25.32
C PRO A 81 -0.47 16.70 25.11
N GLY A 82 -0.50 17.42 23.98
CA GLY A 82 0.54 18.40 23.62
C GLY A 82 1.79 17.80 22.97
N LEU A 83 1.86 16.47 22.83
CA LEU A 83 2.86 15.77 22.01
C LEU A 83 2.15 14.85 20.99
N ASP A 84 1.11 15.42 20.36
CA ASP A 84 0.15 14.69 19.51
C ASP A 84 0.75 14.05 18.26
N ASP A 85 1.95 14.50 17.84
CA ASP A 85 2.71 13.92 16.74
C ASP A 85 3.93 13.13 17.26
N LEU A 86 3.65 11.89 17.69
CA LEU A 86 4.66 10.92 18.13
C LEU A 86 5.77 10.64 17.10
N THR A 87 5.57 10.99 15.81
CA THR A 87 6.64 10.87 14.80
C THR A 87 7.84 11.77 15.12
N MET A 88 7.66 12.84 15.90
CA MET A 88 8.72 13.76 16.30
C MET A 88 9.46 13.31 17.57
N LEU A 89 9.00 12.28 18.27
CA LEU A 89 9.59 11.79 19.52
C LEU A 89 11.10 11.48 19.39
N PRO A 90 11.61 10.84 18.31
CA PRO A 90 13.05 10.62 18.13
C PRO A 90 13.86 11.92 18.05
N ARG A 91 13.31 13.01 17.49
CA ARG A 91 13.96 14.32 17.41
C ARG A 91 13.98 15.04 18.75
N VAL A 92 12.91 14.94 19.54
CA VAL A 92 12.85 15.50 20.91
C VAL A 92 13.89 14.82 21.80
N ILE A 93 13.95 13.48 21.80
CA ILE A 93 14.96 12.71 22.52
C ILE A 93 16.38 13.08 22.06
N THR A 94 16.59 13.18 20.73
CA THR A 94 17.87 13.62 20.16
C THR A 94 18.29 15.01 20.63
N GLY A 95 17.38 15.98 20.64
CA GLY A 95 17.68 17.34 21.11
C GLY A 95 18.11 17.39 22.57
N VAL A 96 17.45 16.63 23.44
CA VAL A 96 17.83 16.49 24.85
C VAL A 96 19.20 15.81 24.99
N CYS A 97 19.42 14.67 24.33
CA CYS A 97 20.70 13.96 24.38
C CYS A 97 21.86 14.82 23.84
N LEU A 98 21.68 15.53 22.72
CA LEU A 98 22.70 16.42 22.16
C LEU A 98 23.02 17.59 23.10
N THR A 99 22.01 18.19 23.73
CA THR A 99 22.21 19.24 24.74
C THR A 99 22.98 18.71 25.95
N LEU A 100 22.66 17.51 26.43
CA LEU A 100 23.38 16.85 27.52
C LEU A 100 24.82 16.50 27.15
N LEU A 101 25.10 16.06 25.92
CA LEU A 101 26.47 15.82 25.43
C LEU A 101 27.29 17.12 25.36
N ILE A 102 26.72 18.20 24.83
CA ILE A 102 27.37 19.52 24.77
C ILE A 102 27.67 20.01 26.19
N TYR A 103 26.71 19.91 27.11
CA TYR A 103 26.90 20.26 28.52
C TYR A 103 27.97 19.40 29.20
N ASN A 104 27.98 18.08 28.95
CA ASN A 104 28.99 17.17 29.47
C ASN A 104 30.39 17.55 28.98
N ARG A 105 30.51 17.86 27.69
CA ARG A 105 31.76 18.26 27.03
C ARG A 105 32.26 19.64 27.52
N ALA A 106 31.35 20.56 27.83
CA ALA A 106 31.67 21.91 28.32
C ALA A 106 31.98 21.96 29.83
N THR A 107 31.51 20.99 30.63
CA THR A 107 31.72 20.96 32.09
C THR A 107 32.83 20.01 32.55
N THR A 108 33.35 19.16 31.66
CA THR A 108 34.44 18.23 31.98
C THR A 108 35.79 18.86 31.62
N THR A 109 36.66 19.04 32.62
CA THR A 109 38.02 19.54 32.42
C THR A 109 39.03 18.40 32.55
N GLY A 110 39.80 18.17 31.47
CA GLY A 110 40.73 17.05 31.35
C GLY A 110 40.65 16.39 29.98
N ASP A 111 41.66 15.59 29.64
CA ASP A 111 41.71 14.85 28.38
C ASP A 111 40.58 13.81 28.24
N VAL A 112 40.45 13.25 27.04
CA VAL A 112 39.36 12.32 26.68
C VAL A 112 39.86 10.89 26.69
N ASP A 113 39.51 10.13 27.72
CA ASP A 113 39.72 8.68 27.74
C ASP A 113 39.06 8.02 26.52
N ASN A 114 39.71 7.00 25.97
CA ASN A 114 39.22 6.28 24.79
C ASN A 114 37.79 5.74 24.99
N PHE A 115 37.46 5.27 26.20
CA PHE A 115 36.11 4.81 26.57
C PHE A 115 35.06 5.93 26.50
N ARG A 116 35.45 7.19 26.78
CA ARG A 116 34.56 8.37 26.73
C ARG A 116 34.40 8.84 25.30
N GLN A 117 35.47 8.83 24.51
CA GLN A 117 35.41 9.07 23.05
C GLN A 117 34.44 8.10 22.36
N VAL A 118 34.52 6.80 22.67
CA VAL A 118 33.62 5.77 22.09
C VAL A 118 32.15 6.09 22.40
N SER A 119 31.79 6.37 23.65
CA SER A 119 30.40 6.68 24.01
C SER A 119 29.91 8.04 23.49
N GLU A 120 30.76 9.07 23.46
CA GLU A 120 30.43 10.37 22.85
C GLU A 120 30.17 10.23 21.34
N VAL A 121 31.04 9.52 20.59
CA VAL A 121 30.88 9.27 19.15
C VAL A 121 29.66 8.40 18.86
N LEU A 122 29.38 7.39 19.68
CA LEU A 122 28.21 6.54 19.53
C LEU A 122 26.90 7.33 19.75
N ALA A 123 26.87 8.21 20.76
CA ALA A 123 25.73 9.09 21.00
C ALA A 123 25.53 10.11 19.87
N LEU A 124 26.60 10.68 19.30
CA LEU A 124 26.52 11.61 18.18
C LEU A 124 26.04 10.92 16.88
N THR A 125 26.54 9.72 16.58
CA THR A 125 26.11 8.97 15.38
C THR A 125 24.64 8.51 15.48
N PHE A 126 24.18 8.07 16.65
CA PHE A 126 22.77 7.77 16.86
C PHE A 126 21.87 9.01 16.94
N SER A 127 22.39 10.16 17.37
CA SER A 127 21.68 11.44 17.25
C SER A 127 21.36 11.76 15.79
N ALA A 128 22.34 11.64 14.89
CA ALA A 128 22.14 11.88 13.46
C ALA A 128 21.11 10.90 12.84
N LEU A 129 21.20 9.60 13.15
CA LEU A 129 20.26 8.60 12.67
C LEU A 129 18.84 8.84 13.20
N ALA A 130 18.67 9.07 14.51
CA ALA A 130 17.37 9.33 15.12
C ALA A 130 16.72 10.64 14.62
N TRP A 131 17.51 11.65 14.28
CA TRP A 131 17.01 12.88 13.66
C TRP A 131 16.45 12.69 12.24
N SER A 132 17.06 11.78 11.46
CA SER A 132 16.64 11.46 10.09
C SER A 132 15.38 10.59 10.01
N ILE A 133 15.09 9.79 11.05
CA ILE A 133 14.00 8.81 11.08
C ILE A 133 12.66 9.37 10.61
N PRO A 134 12.17 10.56 11.03
CA PRO A 134 10.84 11.02 10.63
C PRO A 134 10.76 11.37 9.13
N TRP A 135 11.89 11.73 8.51
CA TRP A 135 11.97 11.94 7.06
C TRP A 135 12.00 10.62 6.29
N VAL A 136 12.78 9.64 6.77
CA VAL A 136 12.81 8.27 6.22
C VAL A 136 11.44 7.60 6.32
N GLY A 137 10.77 7.75 7.48
CA GLY A 137 9.40 7.26 7.71
C GLY A 137 8.40 7.90 6.75
N GLY A 138 8.46 9.23 6.56
CA GLY A 138 7.65 9.93 5.56
C GLY A 138 7.82 9.38 4.14
N ARG A 139 9.05 9.05 3.73
CA ARG A 139 9.33 8.44 2.41
C ARG A 139 8.92 6.97 2.29
N LEU A 140 9.09 6.18 3.35
CA LEU A 140 8.53 4.81 3.42
C LEU A 140 7.00 4.83 3.36
N GLU A 141 6.36 5.81 4.00
CA GLU A 141 4.93 6.00 3.92
C GLU A 141 4.48 6.52 2.55
N GLU A 142 5.24 7.38 1.88
CA GLU A 142 4.94 7.83 0.50
C GLU A 142 5.06 6.66 -0.51
N ALA A 143 6.10 5.82 -0.38
CA ALA A 143 6.30 4.62 -1.21
C ALA A 143 5.28 3.50 -0.94
N ALA A 144 4.86 3.31 0.31
CA ALA A 144 3.88 2.28 0.70
C ALA A 144 2.42 2.75 0.47
N ARG A 145 2.10 4.00 0.79
CA ARG A 145 0.79 4.62 0.50
C ARG A 145 0.75 5.02 -0.98
N ARG A 146 0.62 4.04 -1.87
CA ARG A 146 0.27 4.20 -3.30
C ARG A 146 -1.17 4.71 -3.49
N GLN A 147 -1.53 5.76 -2.75
CA GLN A 147 -2.78 6.49 -2.81
C GLN A 147 -2.73 7.45 -4.00
N VAL A 148 -3.87 7.68 -4.64
CA VAL A 148 -3.95 8.59 -5.78
C VAL A 148 -3.65 10.01 -5.31
N SER A 149 -2.61 10.62 -5.89
CA SER A 149 -2.16 11.94 -5.48
C SER A 149 -2.98 13.01 -6.19
N ALA A 150 -3.83 13.73 -5.44
CA ALA A 150 -4.73 14.77 -5.96
C ALA A 150 -4.03 16.05 -6.49
N LYS A 151 -2.71 16.02 -6.69
CA LYS A 151 -1.91 17.06 -7.36
C LYS A 151 -1.29 16.44 -8.61
N PRO A 152 -1.29 17.12 -9.77
CA PRO A 152 -0.54 16.63 -10.93
C PRO A 152 0.95 16.50 -10.62
N SER A 153 1.62 15.52 -11.23
CA SER A 153 3.08 15.36 -11.12
C SER A 153 3.82 16.35 -12.00
N SER A 154 3.43 16.44 -13.28
CA SER A 154 4.11 17.27 -14.27
C SER A 154 3.97 18.76 -13.95
N ARG A 155 5.09 19.46 -14.02
CA ARG A 155 5.21 20.92 -13.82
C ARG A 155 6.05 21.59 -14.90
N GLN A 156 6.27 20.93 -16.02
CA GLN A 156 7.16 21.44 -17.07
C GLN A 156 6.63 22.76 -17.68
N PRO A 157 7.51 23.76 -17.88
CA PRO A 157 7.16 24.96 -18.64
C PRO A 157 6.67 24.60 -20.05
N GLY A 158 5.52 25.13 -20.44
CA GLY A 158 4.90 24.83 -21.75
C GLY A 158 3.94 23.64 -21.75
N SER A 159 3.68 22.98 -20.62
CA SER A 159 2.50 22.12 -20.50
C SER A 159 1.20 22.94 -20.49
N ILE A 160 0.10 22.31 -20.87
CA ILE A 160 -1.26 22.85 -20.85
C ILE A 160 -2.22 21.82 -20.26
N GLN A 161 -3.18 22.29 -19.45
CA GLN A 161 -4.29 21.46 -19.02
C GLN A 161 -5.39 21.53 -20.08
N THR A 162 -5.73 20.41 -20.69
CA THR A 162 -6.77 20.28 -21.71
C THR A 162 -8.04 19.68 -21.14
N LEU A 163 -9.16 20.11 -21.72
CA LEU A 163 -10.44 19.41 -21.74
C LEU A 163 -11.03 19.66 -23.12
N ALA A 164 -10.90 18.68 -24.00
CA ALA A 164 -11.42 18.70 -25.35
C ALA A 164 -12.22 17.42 -25.59
N ILE A 165 -13.49 17.57 -25.97
CA ILE A 165 -14.39 16.48 -26.36
C ILE A 165 -14.97 16.88 -27.71
N LYS A 166 -15.07 15.92 -28.62
CA LYS A 166 -15.59 16.10 -29.99
C LYS A 166 -17.08 16.46 -29.93
N SER A 167 -17.45 17.62 -30.48
CA SER A 167 -18.76 18.25 -30.26
C SER A 167 -19.89 17.75 -31.17
N ASP A 168 -19.60 16.82 -32.07
CA ASP A 168 -20.57 16.19 -32.98
C ASP A 168 -21.16 14.87 -32.42
N LEU A 169 -20.69 14.42 -31.26
CA LEU A 169 -21.27 13.28 -30.52
C LEU A 169 -22.61 13.65 -29.87
N ALA A 170 -23.47 12.65 -29.66
CA ALA A 170 -24.69 12.80 -28.86
C ALA A 170 -24.38 13.27 -27.43
N SER A 171 -25.31 14.04 -26.85
CA SER A 171 -25.20 14.65 -25.51
C SER A 171 -24.74 13.66 -24.44
N ASP A 172 -25.35 12.49 -24.42
CA ASP A 172 -25.20 11.52 -23.36
C ASP A 172 -23.83 10.83 -23.45
N VAL A 173 -23.37 10.57 -24.68
CA VAL A 173 -22.03 10.03 -24.95
C VAL A 173 -20.96 11.05 -24.54
N GLN A 174 -21.19 12.36 -24.75
CA GLN A 174 -20.31 13.41 -24.22
C GLN A 174 -20.30 13.44 -22.67
N VAL A 175 -21.45 13.24 -22.02
CA VAL A 175 -21.56 13.15 -20.55
C VAL A 175 -20.78 11.93 -20.04
N ASP A 176 -20.95 10.77 -20.66
CA ASP A 176 -20.27 9.53 -20.26
C ASP A 176 -18.76 9.59 -20.49
N ILE A 177 -18.30 10.09 -21.64
CA ILE A 177 -16.88 10.37 -21.90
C ILE A 177 -16.32 11.36 -20.88
N SER A 178 -17.09 12.40 -20.52
CA SER A 178 -16.69 13.38 -19.50
C SER A 178 -16.63 12.76 -18.10
N TRP A 179 -17.55 11.85 -17.75
CA TRP A 179 -17.50 11.13 -16.48
C TRP A 179 -16.32 10.17 -16.44
N ILE A 180 -16.16 9.27 -17.42
CA ILE A 180 -15.06 8.29 -17.49
C ILE A 180 -13.71 9.00 -17.42
N SER A 181 -13.48 9.99 -18.28
CA SER A 181 -12.21 10.75 -18.30
C SER A 181 -11.97 11.54 -17.00
N SER A 182 -13.03 12.03 -16.34
CA SER A 182 -12.92 12.72 -15.05
C SER A 182 -12.63 11.75 -13.90
N VAL A 183 -13.20 10.55 -13.90
CA VAL A 183 -12.97 9.54 -12.85
C VAL A 183 -11.58 8.93 -12.97
N LEU A 184 -11.14 8.55 -14.19
CA LEU A 184 -9.80 8.01 -14.42
C LEU A 184 -8.69 8.97 -13.93
N LEU A 185 -8.77 10.27 -14.25
CA LEU A 185 -7.79 11.28 -13.78
C LEU A 185 -7.91 11.64 -12.28
N ARG A 186 -8.96 11.19 -11.59
CA ARG A 186 -9.15 11.41 -10.14
C ARG A 186 -8.83 10.19 -9.29
N LEU A 187 -8.98 8.98 -9.85
CA LEU A 187 -8.89 7.69 -9.14
C LEU A 187 -7.79 6.76 -9.68
N THR A 188 -7.05 7.18 -10.70
CA THR A 188 -5.74 6.63 -11.07
C THR A 188 -4.67 7.71 -10.93
N ASN A 189 -3.38 7.36 -10.99
CA ASN A 189 -2.27 8.31 -10.93
C ASN A 189 -1.93 8.99 -12.28
N ALA A 190 -2.81 8.86 -13.29
CA ALA A 190 -2.67 9.51 -14.59
C ALA A 190 -2.70 11.04 -14.47
N ASP A 191 -1.79 11.71 -15.19
CA ASP A 191 -1.79 13.17 -15.31
C ASP A 191 -2.50 13.65 -16.59
N GLY A 192 -2.67 12.76 -17.59
CA GLY A 192 -3.46 13.02 -18.78
C GLY A 192 -3.93 11.74 -19.50
N LEU A 193 -4.91 11.91 -20.40
CA LEU A 193 -5.45 10.85 -21.24
C LEU A 193 -5.94 11.35 -22.61
N VAL A 194 -6.02 10.42 -23.56
CA VAL A 194 -6.65 10.55 -24.87
C VAL A 194 -7.57 9.35 -25.13
N ILE A 195 -8.68 9.59 -25.81
CA ILE A 195 -9.53 8.55 -26.41
C ILE A 195 -9.50 8.77 -27.93
N TRP A 196 -9.06 7.75 -28.66
CA TRP A 196 -8.99 7.73 -30.12
C TRP A 196 -9.78 6.55 -30.67
N HIS A 197 -10.51 6.76 -31.76
CA HIS A 197 -11.40 5.79 -32.42
C HIS A 197 -11.65 6.27 -33.86
N ASP A 198 -11.81 5.35 -34.82
CA ASP A 198 -12.11 5.63 -36.23
C ASP A 198 -11.23 6.73 -36.87
N GLY A 199 -9.91 6.62 -36.66
CA GLY A 199 -8.93 7.54 -37.23
C GLY A 199 -8.83 8.90 -36.54
N LYS A 200 -9.62 9.16 -35.48
CA LYS A 200 -9.82 10.51 -34.92
C LYS A 200 -9.72 10.54 -33.40
N THR A 201 -9.19 11.64 -32.89
CA THR A 201 -9.16 11.97 -31.46
C THR A 201 -10.55 12.43 -31.03
N ILE A 202 -11.21 11.64 -30.17
CA ILE A 202 -12.55 11.95 -29.65
C ILE A 202 -12.48 12.77 -28.36
N CYS A 203 -11.50 12.47 -27.50
CA CYS A 203 -11.32 13.16 -26.22
C CYS A 203 -9.83 13.35 -25.92
N SER A 204 -9.48 14.50 -25.36
CA SER A 204 -8.20 14.78 -24.74
C SER A 204 -8.42 15.52 -23.43
N ARG A 205 -7.85 15.01 -22.33
CA ARG A 205 -8.06 15.57 -20.99
C ARG A 205 -6.82 15.43 -20.10
N GLY A 206 -6.55 16.45 -19.29
CA GLY A 206 -5.42 16.45 -18.36
C GLY A 206 -4.22 17.20 -18.95
N ILE A 207 -2.99 16.77 -18.66
CA ILE A 207 -1.78 17.53 -18.99
C ILE A 207 -1.14 17.03 -20.29
N LEU A 208 -1.12 17.91 -21.29
CA LEU A 208 -0.38 17.74 -22.55
C LEU A 208 0.73 18.78 -22.67
N LYS A 209 1.72 18.49 -23.51
CA LYS A 209 2.72 19.45 -24.00
C LYS A 209 2.08 20.35 -25.06
N ARG A 210 2.26 21.67 -24.96
CA ARG A 210 1.70 22.61 -25.95
C ARG A 210 2.39 22.44 -27.31
N LEU A 211 1.63 22.06 -28.32
CA LEU A 211 2.05 22.14 -29.72
C LEU A 211 2.23 23.61 -30.12
N GLN A 212 3.40 23.95 -30.66
CA GLN A 212 3.65 25.29 -31.19
C GLN A 212 2.87 25.50 -32.50
N GLY A 213 2.33 26.70 -32.71
CA GLY A 213 1.55 27.06 -33.90
C GLY A 213 0.05 26.79 -33.81
N PHE A 214 -0.43 25.99 -32.86
CA PHE A 214 -1.87 25.71 -32.69
C PHE A 214 -2.55 26.74 -31.78
N ALA A 215 -3.78 27.12 -32.15
CA ALA A 215 -4.61 28.03 -31.36
C ALA A 215 -5.21 27.35 -30.11
N SER A 216 -5.55 28.14 -29.10
CA SER A 216 -6.20 27.63 -27.88
C SER A 216 -7.70 27.37 -28.10
N GLY A 217 -8.09 26.10 -28.15
CA GLY A 217 -9.49 25.68 -28.17
C GLY A 217 -9.61 24.15 -28.26
N ALA A 218 -10.74 23.59 -27.82
CA ALA A 218 -10.94 22.14 -27.80
C ALA A 218 -10.74 21.50 -29.19
N GLU A 219 -11.40 22.05 -30.21
CA GLU A 219 -11.31 21.54 -31.58
C GLU A 219 -9.90 21.65 -32.18
N PHE A 220 -9.15 22.71 -31.85
CA PHE A 220 -7.75 22.86 -32.29
C PHE A 220 -6.81 21.85 -31.63
N VAL A 221 -7.08 21.45 -30.38
CA VAL A 221 -6.32 20.39 -29.69
C VAL A 221 -6.59 19.02 -30.34
N LEU A 222 -7.84 18.69 -30.66
CA LEU A 222 -8.20 17.43 -31.32
C LEU A 222 -7.62 17.36 -32.75
N ARG A 223 -7.87 18.39 -33.58
CA ARG A 223 -7.28 18.50 -34.93
C ARG A 223 -5.75 18.50 -34.91
N GLY A 224 -5.13 19.06 -33.87
CA GLY A 224 -3.68 19.06 -33.68
C GLY A 224 -3.12 17.70 -33.28
N LEU A 225 -3.88 16.90 -32.51
CA LEU A 225 -3.54 15.49 -32.25
C LEU A 225 -3.64 14.67 -33.54
N ASP A 226 -4.77 14.76 -34.27
CA ASP A 226 -5.02 14.02 -35.52
C ASP A 226 -3.98 14.26 -36.63
N GLN A 227 -3.35 15.44 -36.64
CA GLN A 227 -2.26 15.81 -37.57
C GLN A 227 -0.87 15.35 -37.12
N VAL A 228 -0.68 15.10 -35.83
CA VAL A 228 0.63 14.84 -35.22
C VAL A 228 0.82 13.37 -34.85
N TRP A 229 -0.28 12.63 -34.68
CA TRP A 229 -0.30 11.25 -34.20
C TRP A 229 -1.49 10.49 -34.77
N GLN A 230 -1.23 9.29 -35.29
CA GLN A 230 -2.21 8.28 -35.65
C GLN A 230 -1.66 6.95 -35.11
N PRO A 231 -2.33 6.27 -34.16
CA PRO A 231 -1.92 4.97 -33.66
C PRO A 231 -2.20 3.88 -34.71
N ASP A 232 -1.48 2.76 -34.59
CA ASP A 232 -1.69 1.60 -35.46
C ASP A 232 -3.01 0.90 -35.12
N THR A 233 -3.93 0.86 -36.09
CA THR A 233 -5.19 0.13 -36.02
C THR A 233 -5.03 -1.39 -35.80
N ALA A 234 -3.88 -1.97 -36.14
CA ALA A 234 -3.62 -3.40 -35.97
C ALA A 234 -3.26 -3.81 -34.53
N ALA A 235 -3.07 -2.86 -33.62
CA ALA A 235 -2.75 -3.13 -32.22
C ALA A 235 -4.01 -3.54 -31.42
N VAL A 236 -4.33 -4.84 -31.43
CA VAL A 236 -5.50 -5.43 -30.76
C VAL A 236 -5.30 -5.62 -29.24
N ASP A 237 -4.05 -5.57 -28.76
CA ASP A 237 -3.70 -5.92 -27.38
C ASP A 237 -3.67 -4.74 -26.41
N GLY A 238 -3.73 -5.05 -25.11
CA GLY A 238 -3.49 -4.08 -24.04
C GLY A 238 -1.99 -3.93 -23.76
N TYR A 239 -1.50 -2.70 -23.65
CA TYR A 239 -0.08 -2.42 -23.46
C TYR A 239 0.18 -1.56 -22.23
N CYS A 240 1.16 -1.95 -21.42
CA CYS A 240 1.46 -1.39 -20.11
C CYS A 240 2.97 -1.14 -19.98
N ALA A 241 3.39 0.07 -19.58
CA ALA A 241 4.81 0.40 -19.47
C ALA A 241 5.14 1.50 -18.46
N THR A 242 6.24 1.29 -17.75
CA THR A 242 6.98 2.31 -16.99
C THR A 242 8.21 2.78 -17.78
N LYS A 243 8.97 3.76 -17.26
CA LYS A 243 10.01 4.51 -17.98
C LYS A 243 11.03 3.69 -18.78
N ARG A 244 11.29 2.44 -18.39
CA ARG A 244 12.16 1.51 -19.14
C ARG A 244 11.40 0.78 -20.25
N GLY A 245 10.21 0.25 -19.96
CA GLY A 245 9.32 -0.37 -20.94
C GLY A 245 8.76 0.61 -21.99
N LEU A 246 8.80 1.93 -21.73
CA LEU A 246 8.47 2.95 -22.73
C LEU A 246 9.41 2.94 -23.94
N VAL A 247 10.64 2.41 -23.81
CA VAL A 247 11.61 2.29 -24.91
C VAL A 247 11.30 1.07 -25.81
N SER A 248 10.66 0.05 -25.25
CA SER A 248 10.17 -1.14 -25.95
C SER A 248 8.68 -1.07 -26.33
N PHE A 249 8.03 0.06 -26.08
CA PHE A 249 6.61 0.27 -26.41
C PHE A 249 6.42 0.32 -27.94
N PRO A 250 5.31 -0.19 -28.50
CA PRO A 250 5.11 -0.16 -29.94
C PRO A 250 5.13 1.28 -30.48
N SER A 251 6.11 1.56 -31.34
CA SER A 251 6.23 2.84 -32.02
C SER A 251 4.94 3.17 -32.75
N GLN A 252 4.48 4.43 -32.68
CA GLN A 252 3.18 4.95 -33.13
C GLN A 252 2.02 4.83 -32.13
N LEU A 253 2.00 3.89 -31.16
CA LEU A 253 0.89 3.85 -30.19
C LEU A 253 0.81 5.06 -29.27
N LEU A 254 1.92 5.74 -28.97
CA LEU A 254 1.95 6.90 -28.08
C LEU A 254 2.12 8.23 -28.84
N PRO A 255 1.41 9.32 -28.44
CA PRO A 255 1.55 10.64 -29.03
C PRO A 255 2.81 11.37 -28.52
N GLU A 256 4.01 10.81 -28.73
CA GLU A 256 5.31 11.28 -28.20
C GLU A 256 5.54 12.80 -28.30
N ARG A 257 5.12 13.41 -29.42
CA ARG A 257 5.28 14.85 -29.69
C ARG A 257 4.43 15.73 -28.76
N VAL A 258 3.34 15.18 -28.22
CA VAL A 258 2.33 15.86 -27.39
C VAL A 258 2.37 15.40 -25.93
N LEU A 259 3.04 14.28 -25.63
CA LEU A 259 3.34 13.88 -24.25
C LEU A 259 4.26 14.90 -23.56
N PRO A 260 4.06 15.18 -22.26
CA PRO A 260 5.05 15.88 -21.43
C PRO A 260 6.38 15.13 -21.41
N ALA A 261 7.51 15.84 -21.41
CA ALA A 261 8.84 15.22 -21.46
C ALA A 261 9.28 14.63 -20.08
N ASP A 262 8.45 14.79 -19.05
CA ASP A 262 8.55 14.11 -17.76
C ASP A 262 7.63 12.89 -17.65
N THR A 263 7.02 12.41 -18.75
CA THR A 263 6.25 11.14 -18.76
C THR A 263 7.15 9.96 -18.38
N GLU A 264 6.77 9.22 -17.32
CA GLU A 264 7.50 8.06 -16.82
C GLU A 264 6.66 6.77 -16.74
N ALA A 265 5.37 6.83 -17.05
CA ALA A 265 4.52 5.65 -17.25
C ALA A 265 3.36 5.92 -18.21
N ALA A 266 2.95 4.90 -18.96
CA ALA A 266 1.76 4.91 -19.83
C ALA A 266 1.03 3.55 -19.78
N VAL A 267 -0.26 3.59 -20.08
CA VAL A 267 -1.09 2.41 -20.35
C VAL A 267 -2.01 2.70 -21.53
N VAL A 268 -2.11 1.75 -22.44
CA VAL A 268 -2.97 1.75 -23.62
C VAL A 268 -3.90 0.54 -23.50
N LYS A 269 -5.21 0.77 -23.59
CA LYS A 269 -6.20 -0.31 -23.71
C LYS A 269 -6.97 -0.16 -25.02
N PRO A 270 -7.14 -1.24 -25.80
CA PRO A 270 -7.95 -1.21 -27.02
C PRO A 270 -9.43 -0.97 -26.67
N LEU A 271 -10.16 -0.34 -27.58
CA LEU A 271 -11.62 -0.27 -27.54
C LEU A 271 -12.20 -1.38 -28.44
N PRO A 272 -13.31 -2.03 -28.01
CA PRO A 272 -14.21 -2.74 -28.93
C PRO A 272 -14.52 -1.89 -30.17
N GLY A 273 -14.60 -2.52 -31.34
CA GLY A 273 -14.87 -1.87 -32.62
C GLY A 273 -13.72 -1.05 -33.24
N GLY A 274 -12.57 -0.91 -32.55
CA GLY A 274 -11.36 -0.29 -33.09
C GLY A 274 -11.07 1.09 -32.52
N GLY A 275 -10.07 1.17 -31.66
CA GLY A 275 -9.65 2.41 -31.02
C GLY A 275 -8.73 2.16 -29.84
N HIS A 276 -8.21 3.23 -29.23
CA HIS A 276 -7.31 3.14 -28.07
C HIS A 276 -7.65 4.20 -27.01
N LEU A 277 -7.81 3.73 -25.76
CA LEU A 277 -7.84 4.55 -24.55
C LEU A 277 -6.41 4.61 -24.01
N ILE A 278 -5.83 5.81 -23.97
CA ILE A 278 -4.44 6.03 -23.61
C ILE A 278 -4.36 6.93 -22.40
N LEU A 279 -3.67 6.49 -21.35
CA LEU A 279 -3.37 7.27 -20.15
C LEU A 279 -1.86 7.37 -19.96
N TRP A 280 -1.37 8.51 -19.49
CA TRP A 280 0.04 8.71 -19.13
C TRP A 280 0.20 9.45 -17.80
N SER A 281 1.39 9.34 -17.23
CA SER A 281 1.75 9.97 -15.96
C SER A 281 3.22 10.36 -15.94
N GLY A 282 3.52 11.47 -15.26
CA GLY A 282 4.89 11.84 -14.89
C GLY A 282 5.42 11.11 -13.65
N ARG A 283 4.75 10.04 -13.24
CA ARG A 283 5.17 9.15 -12.15
C ARG A 283 5.64 7.82 -12.73
N PRO A 284 6.78 7.27 -12.29
CA PRO A 284 7.33 6.03 -12.85
C PRO A 284 6.56 4.77 -12.44
N ARG A 285 5.47 4.94 -11.69
CA ARG A 285 4.69 3.88 -11.04
C ARG A 285 3.18 4.16 -10.98
N ALA A 286 2.64 4.74 -12.05
CA ALA A 286 1.26 5.19 -12.07
C ALA A 286 0.24 4.05 -12.23
N PHE A 287 0.64 2.95 -12.87
CA PHE A 287 -0.22 1.86 -13.31
C PHE A 287 0.29 0.46 -12.87
N ASP A 288 1.19 0.38 -11.88
CA ASP A 288 1.73 -0.88 -11.32
C ASP A 288 0.64 -1.83 -10.82
N LYS A 289 -0.49 -1.30 -10.33
CA LYS A 289 -1.56 -2.11 -9.77
C LYS A 289 -2.41 -2.69 -10.88
N GLU A 290 -2.56 -4.01 -10.86
CA GLU A 290 -3.56 -4.72 -11.68
C GLU A 290 -4.96 -4.11 -11.53
N ALA A 291 -5.38 -3.79 -10.31
CA ALA A 291 -6.65 -3.08 -10.04
C ALA A 291 -6.79 -1.77 -10.84
N ASP A 292 -5.74 -0.95 -10.92
CA ASP A 292 -5.79 0.32 -11.66
C ASP A 292 -5.86 0.06 -13.19
N ARG A 293 -5.16 -0.97 -13.70
CA ARG A 293 -5.23 -1.41 -15.11
C ARG A 293 -6.58 -2.01 -15.48
N GLN A 294 -7.18 -2.81 -14.61
CA GLN A 294 -8.52 -3.35 -14.77
C GLN A 294 -9.58 -2.25 -14.78
N TRP A 295 -9.45 -1.19 -13.96
CA TRP A 295 -10.33 -0.02 -14.07
C TRP A 295 -10.21 0.70 -15.44
N VAL A 296 -9.00 0.79 -16.01
CA VAL A 296 -8.80 1.32 -17.38
C VAL A 296 -9.41 0.39 -18.44
N ALA A 297 -9.23 -0.93 -18.33
CA ALA A 297 -9.81 -1.90 -19.26
C ALA A 297 -11.34 -1.91 -19.24
N ASN A 298 -11.95 -1.88 -18.05
CA ASN A 298 -13.41 -1.76 -17.88
C ASN A 298 -13.95 -0.43 -18.42
N ALA A 299 -13.16 0.65 -18.36
CA ALA A 299 -13.50 1.92 -19.00
C ALA A 299 -13.38 1.86 -20.54
N ALA A 300 -12.34 1.22 -21.08
CA ALA A 300 -12.14 1.08 -22.53
C ALA A 300 -13.25 0.23 -23.17
N ALA A 301 -13.59 -0.92 -22.58
CA ALA A 301 -14.69 -1.77 -23.05
C ALA A 301 -16.01 -0.99 -23.13
N LYS A 302 -16.31 -0.17 -22.12
CA LYS A 302 -17.49 0.70 -22.08
C LYS A 302 -17.45 1.82 -23.11
N LEU A 303 -16.29 2.44 -23.33
CA LEU A 303 -16.14 3.45 -24.37
C LEU A 303 -16.38 2.86 -25.77
N GLY A 304 -15.94 1.62 -26.03
CA GLY A 304 -16.28 0.92 -27.27
C GLY A 304 -17.79 0.74 -27.44
N LEU A 305 -18.50 0.25 -26.42
CA LEU A 305 -19.96 0.08 -26.45
C LEU A 305 -20.75 1.41 -26.57
N LEU A 306 -20.15 2.54 -26.18
CA LEU A 306 -20.76 3.88 -26.29
C LEU A 306 -20.42 4.61 -27.60
N LEU A 307 -19.43 4.14 -28.35
CA LEU A 307 -18.94 4.79 -29.57
C LEU A 307 -19.35 4.02 -30.84
N ASN A 308 -19.45 2.70 -30.77
CA ASN A 308 -19.98 1.87 -31.85
C ASN A 308 -21.50 1.72 -31.68
N GLU A 309 -22.27 1.95 -32.74
CA GLU A 309 -23.69 1.58 -32.77
C GLU A 309 -23.83 0.04 -32.90
N ALA A 310 -23.83 -0.66 -31.76
CA ALA A 310 -24.21 -2.07 -31.61
C ALA A 310 -23.55 -3.06 -32.60
N GLY A 311 -22.21 -3.08 -32.63
CA GLY A 311 -21.47 -4.21 -33.21
C GLY A 311 -21.55 -5.43 -32.28
N ASP A 312 -22.25 -6.49 -32.71
CA ASP A 312 -22.67 -7.65 -31.90
C ASP A 312 -21.53 -8.66 -31.56
N GLU A 313 -20.27 -8.23 -31.69
CA GLU A 313 -19.09 -9.07 -31.45
C GLU A 313 -18.67 -9.05 -29.96
N PRO A 314 -18.62 -10.20 -29.27
CA PRO A 314 -18.23 -10.25 -27.86
C PRO A 314 -16.75 -9.93 -27.71
N PHE A 315 -16.44 -8.77 -27.11
CA PHE A 315 -15.06 -8.36 -26.82
C PHE A 315 -14.42 -9.28 -25.77
N GLU A 316 -13.77 -10.34 -26.25
CA GLU A 316 -12.88 -11.19 -25.45
C GLU A 316 -11.64 -10.38 -25.05
N ALA A 317 -11.20 -10.51 -23.79
CA ALA A 317 -10.16 -9.65 -23.24
C ALA A 317 -8.77 -10.07 -23.76
N THR A 318 -8.20 -9.31 -24.69
CA THR A 318 -6.85 -9.52 -25.20
C THR A 318 -5.79 -9.48 -24.11
N GLU A 319 -4.72 -10.26 -24.32
CA GLU A 319 -3.62 -10.46 -23.39
C GLU A 319 -2.89 -9.12 -23.13
N GLU A 320 -2.58 -8.80 -21.87
CA GLU A 320 -1.90 -7.54 -21.53
C GLU A 320 -0.37 -7.72 -21.56
N MET A 321 0.26 -7.15 -22.58
CA MET A 321 1.72 -7.01 -22.66
C MET A 321 2.17 -5.85 -21.77
N CYS A 322 2.53 -6.17 -20.53
CA CYS A 322 3.30 -5.28 -19.65
C CYS A 322 4.80 -5.41 -19.96
N PHE A 323 5.43 -4.38 -20.53
CA PHE A 323 6.87 -4.34 -20.84
C PHE A 323 7.78 -4.16 -19.60
N GLU A 324 7.41 -4.78 -18.48
CA GLU A 324 8.21 -4.81 -17.24
C GLU A 324 8.99 -6.13 -17.09
N ASP A 325 8.46 -7.23 -17.63
CA ASP A 325 8.97 -8.59 -17.39
C ASP A 325 9.93 -9.11 -18.48
N ASP A 326 9.73 -8.72 -19.75
CA ASP A 326 10.53 -9.21 -20.90
C ASP A 326 11.95 -8.60 -21.03
N LEU A 327 12.30 -7.59 -20.21
CA LEU A 327 13.65 -7.02 -20.24
C LEU A 327 14.61 -7.90 -19.41
N PRO A 328 15.51 -8.70 -20.05
CA PRO A 328 16.42 -9.55 -19.32
C PRO A 328 17.31 -8.70 -18.41
N VAL A 329 17.34 -9.02 -17.12
CA VAL A 329 18.11 -8.26 -16.12
C VAL A 329 19.58 -8.25 -16.53
N PRO A 330 20.15 -7.11 -16.95
CA PRO A 330 21.54 -7.08 -17.38
C PRO A 330 22.44 -7.36 -16.18
N LEU A 331 23.38 -8.30 -16.32
CA LEU A 331 24.35 -8.65 -15.28
C LEU A 331 25.52 -7.66 -15.18
N GLU A 332 25.35 -6.44 -15.71
CA GLU A 332 26.36 -5.38 -15.71
C GLU A 332 25.89 -4.17 -14.88
N GLU A 333 26.72 -3.77 -13.92
CA GLU A 333 26.52 -2.61 -13.06
C GLU A 333 26.88 -1.30 -13.80
N ASN A 334 26.09 -0.94 -14.82
CA ASN A 334 26.20 0.34 -15.53
C ASN A 334 25.14 1.35 -15.03
N GLU A 335 25.45 2.65 -15.11
CA GLU A 335 25.07 3.61 -14.05
C GLU A 335 23.58 4.03 -13.97
N ASP A 336 22.74 3.76 -14.97
CA ASP A 336 21.30 4.14 -15.01
C ASP A 336 20.38 3.31 -14.08
N SER A 337 20.93 2.71 -13.03
CA SER A 337 20.19 2.04 -11.96
C SER A 337 19.50 3.00 -10.97
N SER A 338 19.82 4.30 -11.04
CA SER A 338 19.34 5.38 -10.17
C SER A 338 17.82 5.59 -10.18
N ILE A 339 17.12 5.16 -11.24
CA ILE A 339 15.67 5.37 -11.45
C ILE A 339 14.82 4.16 -11.01
N ARG A 340 15.19 3.53 -9.89
CA ARG A 340 14.28 2.69 -9.09
C ARG A 340 14.24 3.26 -7.68
N ASP A 341 13.06 3.71 -7.23
CA ASP A 341 12.89 4.24 -5.87
C ASP A 341 13.41 3.23 -4.82
N PRO A 342 14.49 3.57 -4.08
CA PRO A 342 15.08 2.65 -3.12
C PRO A 342 14.14 2.39 -1.94
N PHE A 343 13.25 3.33 -1.61
CA PHE A 343 12.26 3.15 -0.53
C PHE A 343 11.28 2.04 -0.89
N ALA A 344 10.77 2.01 -2.13
CA ALA A 344 9.89 0.94 -2.59
C ALA A 344 10.58 -0.39 -2.92
N ARG A 345 11.87 -0.41 -3.29
CA ARG A 345 12.64 -1.66 -3.53
C ARG A 345 13.10 -2.32 -2.23
N PHE A 346 13.47 -1.52 -1.23
CA PHE A 346 14.12 -1.98 -0.01
C PHE A 346 13.31 -1.68 1.27
N ASP A 347 12.01 -1.40 1.16
CA ASP A 347 11.08 -1.10 2.26
C ASP A 347 11.34 -1.94 3.53
N THR A 348 11.28 -3.27 3.41
CA THR A 348 11.53 -4.21 4.52
C THR A 348 12.91 -4.05 5.14
N GLN A 349 13.94 -3.75 4.35
CA GLN A 349 15.31 -3.58 4.84
C GLN A 349 15.44 -2.24 5.59
N ILE A 350 14.95 -1.15 5.01
CA ILE A 350 14.98 0.19 5.58
C ILE A 350 14.16 0.25 6.88
N ARG A 351 13.01 -0.44 6.94
CA ARG A 351 12.21 -0.60 8.17
C ARG A 351 12.97 -1.30 9.30
N ILE A 352 13.81 -2.29 8.96
CA ILE A 352 14.62 -3.05 9.92
C ILE A 352 15.90 -2.30 10.32
N THR A 353 16.39 -1.36 9.51
CA THR A 353 17.66 -0.65 9.71
C THR A 353 17.80 0.02 11.11
N PRO A 354 16.81 0.78 11.64
CA PRO A 354 16.91 1.33 12.99
C PRO A 354 17.06 0.27 14.09
N THR A 355 16.36 -0.86 13.94
CA THR A 355 16.46 -2.00 14.87
C THR A 355 17.87 -2.58 14.90
N ILE A 356 18.52 -2.70 13.72
CA ILE A 356 19.90 -3.19 13.61
C ILE A 356 20.87 -2.20 14.29
N PHE A 357 20.78 -0.91 13.98
CA PHE A 357 21.67 0.09 14.60
C PHE A 357 21.48 0.19 16.12
N GLY A 358 20.24 0.17 16.63
CA GLY A 358 19.96 0.16 18.07
C GLY A 358 20.50 -1.07 18.78
N MET A 359 20.38 -2.26 18.19
CA MET A 359 20.94 -3.51 18.72
C MET A 359 22.48 -3.52 18.73
N ILE A 360 23.11 -3.06 17.64
CA ILE A 360 24.58 -2.93 17.55
C ILE A 360 25.07 -1.92 18.59
N GLY A 361 24.39 -0.77 18.72
CA GLY A 361 24.69 0.26 19.70
C GLY A 361 24.68 -0.23 21.14
N LEU A 362 23.61 -0.91 21.53
CA LEU A 362 23.51 -1.51 22.86
C LEU A 362 24.62 -2.55 23.10
N GLY A 363 24.96 -3.36 22.10
CA GLY A 363 26.08 -4.30 22.16
C GLY A 363 27.45 -3.60 22.34
N VAL A 364 27.72 -2.54 21.58
CA VAL A 364 28.94 -1.74 21.71
C VAL A 364 29.02 -1.07 23.08
N LEU A 365 27.93 -0.57 23.63
CA LEU A 365 27.90 0.02 24.98
C LEU A 365 28.16 -1.00 26.09
N ILE A 366 27.56 -2.20 25.98
CA ILE A 366 27.82 -3.28 26.93
C ILE A 366 29.30 -3.67 26.89
N LEU A 367 29.89 -3.82 25.70
CA LEU A 367 31.31 -4.11 25.55
C LEU A 367 32.20 -2.97 26.07
N ASN A 368 31.91 -1.71 25.73
CA ASN A 368 32.66 -0.53 26.19
C ASN A 368 32.65 -0.45 27.73
N ARG A 369 31.48 -0.64 28.35
CA ARG A 369 31.32 -0.63 29.81
C ARG A 369 31.99 -1.84 30.49
N GLN A 370 31.95 -3.02 29.88
CA GLN A 370 32.67 -4.20 30.38
C GLN A 370 34.19 -3.99 30.29
N SER A 371 34.72 -3.56 29.14
CA SER A 371 36.14 -3.25 28.97
C SER A 371 36.62 -2.16 29.94
N LEU A 372 35.81 -1.13 30.19
CA LEU A 372 36.10 -0.12 31.21
C LEU A 372 36.21 -0.75 32.62
N VAL A 373 35.25 -1.59 33.02
CA VAL A 373 35.25 -2.27 34.33
C VAL A 373 36.46 -3.18 34.51
N PHE A 374 36.87 -3.92 33.47
CA PHE A 374 38.06 -4.79 33.50
C PHE A 374 39.38 -4.04 33.28
N SER A 375 39.36 -2.77 32.88
CA SER A 375 40.56 -1.93 32.74
C SER A 375 41.08 -1.43 34.09
N GLU A 376 42.36 -1.05 34.16
CA GLU A 376 42.94 -0.52 35.40
C GLU A 376 42.34 0.83 35.83
N ALA A 377 41.71 1.56 34.91
CA ALA A 377 41.01 2.81 35.20
C ALA A 377 39.85 2.63 36.19
N SER A 378 39.19 1.46 36.23
CA SER A 378 38.07 1.21 37.15
C SER A 378 38.47 1.26 38.63
N ARG A 379 39.77 1.08 38.95
CA ARG A 379 40.30 1.14 40.33
C ARG A 379 40.16 2.52 40.98
N TYR A 380 40.01 3.58 40.18
CA TYR A 380 39.83 4.96 40.66
C TYR A 380 38.37 5.43 40.64
N GLY A 381 37.43 4.53 40.31
CA GLY A 381 36.03 4.86 40.06
C GLY A 381 35.76 5.25 38.61
N VAL A 382 34.48 5.29 38.22
CA VAL A 382 34.07 5.69 36.87
C VAL A 382 33.74 7.18 36.83
N ASP A 383 34.36 7.90 35.90
CA ASP A 383 34.08 9.31 35.60
C ASP A 383 32.55 9.57 35.46
N PRO A 384 31.97 10.53 36.21
CA PRO A 384 30.60 10.98 36.01
C PRO A 384 30.29 11.39 34.56
N ALA A 385 31.27 11.95 33.83
CA ALA A 385 31.12 12.34 32.44
C ALA A 385 31.06 11.14 31.48
N GLN A 386 31.80 10.05 31.75
CA GLN A 386 31.62 8.76 31.06
C GLN A 386 30.18 8.26 31.22
N THR A 387 29.67 8.23 32.46
CA THR A 387 28.34 7.66 32.75
C THR A 387 27.21 8.50 32.13
N ARG A 388 27.38 9.82 31.98
CA ARG A 388 26.45 10.68 31.23
C ARG A 388 26.48 10.40 29.72
N ALA A 389 27.67 10.18 29.13
CA ALA A 389 27.79 9.81 27.72
C ALA A 389 27.18 8.43 27.43
N ASP A 390 27.47 7.43 28.28
CA ASP A 390 26.88 6.09 28.21
C ASP A 390 25.35 6.14 28.28
N LEU A 391 24.78 6.97 29.15
CA LEU A 391 23.33 7.16 29.28
C LEU A 391 22.72 7.75 28.00
N CYS A 392 23.32 8.80 27.42
CA CYS A 392 22.83 9.41 26.18
C CYS A 392 22.89 8.41 25.02
N ALA A 393 24.00 7.69 24.87
CA ALA A 393 24.17 6.66 23.85
C ALA A 393 23.16 5.50 24.03
N GLY A 394 22.91 5.07 25.28
CA GLY A 394 21.96 4.01 25.60
C GLY A 394 20.50 4.38 25.31
N VAL A 395 20.08 5.58 25.71
CA VAL A 395 18.73 6.11 25.42
C VAL A 395 18.50 6.21 23.92
N LEU A 396 19.48 6.71 23.15
CA LEU A 396 19.38 6.76 21.69
C LEU A 396 19.36 5.36 21.06
N SER A 397 20.18 4.41 21.53
CA SER A 397 20.18 3.01 21.06
C SER A 397 18.81 2.35 21.25
N VAL A 398 18.19 2.52 22.42
CA VAL A 398 16.85 2.02 22.73
C VAL A 398 15.78 2.73 21.88
N THR A 399 15.93 4.04 21.62
CA THR A 399 15.01 4.80 20.77
C THR A 399 15.02 4.29 19.32
N LEU A 400 16.20 4.07 18.74
CA LEU A 400 16.36 3.47 17.40
C LEU A 400 15.74 2.06 17.34
N LEU A 401 15.99 1.24 18.37
CA LEU A 401 15.46 -0.12 18.48
C LEU A 401 13.93 -0.14 18.52
N LEU A 402 13.32 0.63 19.42
CA LEU A 402 11.85 0.69 19.56
C LEU A 402 11.18 1.25 18.30
N GLN A 403 11.77 2.29 17.70
CA GLN A 403 11.21 2.90 16.48
C GLN A 403 11.28 1.97 15.27
N GLY A 404 12.35 1.18 15.14
CA GLY A 404 12.44 0.12 14.12
C GLY A 404 11.43 -1.01 14.36
N LEU A 405 11.18 -1.40 15.62
CA LEU A 405 10.10 -2.34 15.95
C LEU A 405 8.72 -1.80 15.61
N VAL A 406 8.46 -0.50 15.83
CA VAL A 406 7.22 0.16 15.39
C VAL A 406 7.07 0.07 13.87
N TRP A 407 8.10 0.45 13.10
CA TRP A 407 8.06 0.35 11.63
C TRP A 407 7.89 -1.07 11.09
N ILE A 408 8.38 -2.09 11.80
CA ILE A 408 8.15 -3.50 11.50
C ILE A 408 6.72 -3.93 11.86
N SER A 409 6.12 -3.40 12.93
CA SER A 409 4.72 -3.67 13.28
C SER A 409 3.71 -2.95 12.37
N GLU A 410 4.13 -1.83 11.79
CA GLU A 410 3.36 -1.02 10.84
C GLU A 410 3.53 -1.46 9.37
N THR A 411 4.24 -2.57 9.10
CA THR A 411 4.18 -3.18 7.76
C THR A 411 2.73 -3.58 7.47
N PRO A 412 2.13 -3.15 6.35
CA PRO A 412 0.78 -3.56 6.01
C PRO A 412 0.77 -5.08 5.82
N LYS A 413 0.11 -5.81 6.72
CA LYS A 413 -0.28 -7.21 6.47
C LYS A 413 -1.02 -7.22 5.13
N SER A 414 -0.65 -8.12 4.22
CA SER A 414 -1.54 -8.46 3.11
C SER A 414 -2.91 -8.84 3.70
N PRO A 415 -4.03 -8.44 3.06
CA PRO A 415 -5.33 -8.93 3.49
C PRO A 415 -5.31 -10.46 3.42
N ASP A 416 -5.88 -11.11 4.43
CA ASP A 416 -6.10 -12.56 4.35
C ASP A 416 -7.22 -12.77 3.33
N ILE A 417 -7.02 -13.69 2.39
CA ILE A 417 -7.93 -13.92 1.26
C ILE A 417 -8.52 -15.31 1.46
N GLU A 418 -9.84 -15.40 1.67
CA GLU A 418 -10.52 -16.68 1.62
C GLU A 418 -10.71 -17.13 0.17
N ASP A 419 -10.56 -18.44 -0.06
CA ASP A 419 -10.86 -19.04 -1.35
C ASP A 419 -12.39 -19.15 -1.52
N THR A 420 -12.92 -18.37 -2.45
CA THR A 420 -14.36 -18.34 -2.77
C THR A 420 -14.90 -19.66 -3.34
N SER A 421 -14.04 -20.60 -3.75
CA SER A 421 -14.47 -21.93 -4.17
C SER A 421 -14.86 -22.85 -3.01
N GLU A 422 -14.41 -22.55 -1.78
CA GLU A 422 -14.81 -23.27 -0.56
C GLU A 422 -16.13 -22.75 0.06
N TRP A 423 -16.88 -21.90 -0.64
CA TRP A 423 -18.10 -21.27 -0.11
C TRP A 423 -19.33 -22.14 -0.45
N GLU A 424 -19.50 -23.25 0.28
CA GLU A 424 -20.59 -24.23 0.08
C GLU A 424 -22.01 -23.61 0.20
N ASP A 425 -22.15 -22.52 0.95
CA ASP A 425 -23.38 -21.77 1.15
C ASP A 425 -23.62 -20.69 0.07
N ALA A 426 -22.68 -20.51 -0.86
CA ALA A 426 -22.75 -19.50 -1.91
C ALA A 426 -23.15 -20.07 -3.27
N LYS A 427 -23.99 -19.33 -3.98
CA LYS A 427 -24.28 -19.51 -5.41
C LYS A 427 -23.98 -18.22 -6.15
N ASN A 428 -23.34 -18.32 -7.32
CA ASN A 428 -23.21 -17.19 -8.22
C ASN A 428 -24.58 -16.85 -8.83
N VAL A 429 -25.06 -15.64 -8.58
CA VAL A 429 -26.34 -15.09 -9.02
C VAL A 429 -26.06 -13.81 -9.79
N LEU A 430 -26.66 -13.71 -10.99
CA LEU A 430 -26.74 -12.47 -11.73
C LEU A 430 -28.21 -12.20 -12.05
N TRP A 431 -28.79 -11.22 -11.40
CA TRP A 431 -30.20 -10.85 -11.52
C TRP A 431 -30.36 -9.33 -11.51
N VAL A 432 -31.19 -8.83 -12.43
CA VAL A 432 -31.58 -7.43 -12.57
C VAL A 432 -33.10 -7.40 -12.66
N ASP A 433 -33.77 -6.42 -12.05
CA ASP A 433 -35.24 -6.35 -12.09
C ASP A 433 -35.77 -5.98 -13.48
N LYS A 434 -36.91 -6.57 -13.85
CA LYS A 434 -37.54 -6.40 -15.17
C LYS A 434 -38.27 -5.06 -15.36
N SER A 435 -38.28 -4.20 -14.34
CA SER A 435 -38.89 -2.86 -14.39
C SER A 435 -37.91 -1.77 -14.88
N ILE A 436 -36.63 -2.10 -14.98
CA ILE A 436 -35.50 -1.22 -15.32
C ILE A 436 -35.37 -1.12 -16.85
N THR A 437 -34.92 0.02 -17.37
CA THR A 437 -34.62 0.15 -18.81
C THR A 437 -33.41 -0.68 -19.22
N GLN A 438 -33.32 -1.07 -20.49
CA GLN A 438 -32.17 -1.83 -21.00
C GLN A 438 -30.84 -1.10 -20.74
N ARG A 439 -30.80 0.22 -20.99
CA ARG A 439 -29.59 1.05 -20.77
C ARG A 439 -29.17 1.05 -19.29
N THR A 440 -30.10 1.20 -18.37
CA THR A 440 -29.80 1.18 -16.93
C THR A 440 -29.44 -0.23 -16.45
N SER A 441 -30.00 -1.29 -17.04
CA SER A 441 -29.57 -2.68 -16.84
C SER A 441 -28.10 -2.91 -17.28
N GLU A 442 -27.71 -2.41 -18.45
CA GLU A 442 -26.34 -2.49 -18.98
C GLU A 442 -25.34 -1.69 -18.11
N GLU A 443 -25.74 -0.52 -17.61
CA GLU A 443 -24.96 0.26 -16.62
C GLU A 443 -24.71 -0.51 -15.32
N LEU A 444 -25.74 -1.17 -14.78
CA LEU A 444 -25.68 -2.00 -13.57
C LEU A 444 -24.79 -3.23 -13.78
N LEU A 445 -24.95 -3.93 -14.90
CA LEU A 445 -24.14 -5.09 -15.30
C LEU A 445 -22.67 -4.72 -15.50
N TRP A 446 -22.39 -3.58 -16.14
CA TRP A 446 -21.04 -3.03 -16.26
C TRP A 446 -20.43 -2.72 -14.89
N ALA A 447 -21.18 -2.08 -13.99
CA ALA A 447 -20.69 -1.76 -12.65
C ALA A 447 -20.30 -3.02 -11.86
N TRP A 448 -21.11 -4.09 -11.94
CA TRP A 448 -20.75 -5.38 -11.36
C TRP A 448 -19.48 -5.97 -11.98
N SER A 449 -19.38 -5.98 -13.31
CA SER A 449 -18.22 -6.49 -14.05
C SER A 449 -16.93 -5.72 -13.74
N ALA A 450 -17.05 -4.42 -13.46
CA ALA A 450 -15.94 -3.57 -13.06
C ALA A 450 -15.48 -3.85 -11.62
N PHE A 451 -16.40 -3.92 -10.64
CA PHE A 451 -16.02 -4.23 -9.26
C PHE A 451 -15.46 -5.64 -9.09
N SER A 452 -16.05 -6.64 -9.73
CA SER A 452 -15.60 -8.04 -9.64
C SER A 452 -14.24 -8.30 -10.31
N ARG A 453 -13.88 -7.55 -11.35
CA ARG A 453 -12.54 -7.65 -11.99
C ARG A 453 -11.47 -6.76 -11.35
N ALA A 454 -11.82 -5.54 -10.97
CA ALA A 454 -10.84 -4.55 -10.50
C ALA A 454 -10.68 -4.48 -8.97
N THR A 455 -11.52 -5.17 -8.19
CA THR A 455 -11.50 -5.10 -6.71
C THR A 455 -11.82 -6.46 -6.07
N ARG A 456 -11.68 -6.58 -4.74
CA ARG A 456 -12.01 -7.80 -3.96
C ARG A 456 -13.52 -7.97 -3.69
N ALA A 457 -14.39 -7.59 -4.63
CA ALA A 457 -15.84 -7.69 -4.48
C ALA A 457 -16.34 -9.07 -4.92
N SER A 458 -16.72 -9.92 -3.95
CA SER A 458 -17.31 -11.24 -4.22
C SER A 458 -18.81 -11.18 -4.48
N SER A 459 -19.48 -10.09 -4.05
CA SER A 459 -20.92 -9.89 -4.21
C SER A 459 -21.29 -8.40 -4.25
N MET A 460 -22.35 -8.07 -5.01
CA MET A 460 -22.94 -6.74 -5.07
C MET A 460 -24.47 -6.80 -5.07
N ALA A 461 -25.12 -6.14 -4.12
CA ALA A 461 -26.56 -5.90 -4.13
C ALA A 461 -26.83 -4.40 -4.26
N ILE A 462 -27.77 -4.03 -5.12
CA ILE A 462 -28.19 -2.63 -5.30
C ILE A 462 -29.65 -2.48 -4.87
N PHE A 463 -29.89 -1.47 -4.04
CA PHE A 463 -31.20 -1.06 -3.57
C PHE A 463 -31.52 0.36 -4.08
N TRP A 464 -32.74 0.59 -4.53
CA TRP A 464 -33.22 1.89 -4.98
C TRP A 464 -34.67 2.10 -4.56
N LYS A 465 -35.02 3.28 -4.04
CA LYS A 465 -36.39 3.63 -3.60
C LYS A 465 -36.98 2.54 -2.66
N GLY A 466 -36.14 1.87 -1.85
CA GLY A 466 -36.48 0.79 -0.91
C GLY A 466 -36.59 -0.63 -1.48
N LYS A 467 -36.36 -0.85 -2.78
CA LYS A 467 -36.43 -2.17 -3.45
C LYS A 467 -35.05 -2.67 -3.87
N CYS A 468 -34.83 -3.98 -3.87
CA CYS A 468 -33.66 -4.59 -4.51
C CYS A 468 -33.82 -4.58 -6.04
N VAL A 469 -32.82 -4.02 -6.73
CA VAL A 469 -32.78 -3.71 -8.17
C VAL A 469 -31.83 -4.64 -8.91
N MET A 470 -30.71 -5.02 -8.27
CA MET A 470 -29.72 -5.95 -8.81
C MET A 470 -29.12 -6.83 -7.70
N GLN A 471 -28.79 -8.08 -8.06
CA GLN A 471 -27.83 -8.95 -7.38
C GLN A 471 -26.78 -9.41 -8.41
N GLY A 472 -25.50 -9.31 -8.08
CA GLY A 472 -24.39 -9.84 -8.89
C GLY A 472 -23.33 -10.50 -8.01
N GLY A 473 -22.94 -11.73 -8.32
CA GLY A 473 -21.91 -12.48 -7.60
C GLY A 473 -22.45 -13.49 -6.59
N LEU A 474 -21.70 -13.73 -5.52
CA LEU A 474 -21.96 -14.81 -4.55
C LEU A 474 -23.04 -14.43 -3.53
N PHE A 475 -24.20 -15.08 -3.60
CA PHE A 475 -25.32 -14.93 -2.66
C PHE A 475 -25.77 -16.28 -2.11
N GLN A 476 -26.46 -16.28 -0.96
CA GLN A 476 -27.11 -17.48 -0.45
C GLN A 476 -28.26 -17.94 -1.37
N PRO A 477 -28.43 -19.25 -1.61
CA PRO A 477 -29.37 -19.76 -2.59
C PRO A 477 -30.84 -19.50 -2.22
N GLY A 478 -31.55 -18.79 -3.10
CA GLY A 478 -33.00 -18.56 -3.01
C GLY A 478 -33.42 -17.34 -2.18
N MET A 479 -32.50 -16.73 -1.44
CA MET A 479 -32.75 -15.51 -0.67
C MET A 479 -32.66 -14.26 -1.57
N ARG A 480 -33.51 -13.26 -1.30
CA ARG A 480 -33.39 -11.91 -1.89
C ARG A 480 -32.90 -10.94 -0.82
N PRO A 481 -31.93 -10.06 -1.12
CA PRO A 481 -31.52 -9.01 -0.18
C PRO A 481 -32.69 -8.12 0.24
N VAL A 482 -32.84 -7.92 1.55
CA VAL A 482 -33.87 -7.05 2.16
C VAL A 482 -33.19 -5.87 2.85
N GLN A 483 -33.75 -4.66 2.69
CA GLN A 483 -33.19 -3.47 3.31
C GLN A 483 -33.68 -3.31 4.76
N ARG A 484 -32.86 -3.76 5.72
CA ARG A 484 -33.06 -3.60 7.16
C ARG A 484 -32.55 -2.24 7.69
N ASP A 485 -32.70 -2.01 9.00
CA ASP A 485 -32.55 -0.70 9.65
C ASP A 485 -31.15 -0.08 9.50
N PHE A 486 -30.07 -0.87 9.58
CA PHE A 486 -28.71 -0.34 9.41
C PHE A 486 -28.47 0.22 8.01
N CYS A 487 -29.08 -0.39 6.99
CA CYS A 487 -29.06 0.11 5.62
C CYS A 487 -29.84 1.43 5.48
N GLN A 488 -30.96 1.59 6.20
CA GLN A 488 -31.70 2.86 6.25
C GLN A 488 -30.90 3.97 6.97
N GLU A 489 -30.16 3.63 8.03
CA GLU A 489 -29.26 4.56 8.72
C GLU A 489 -28.16 5.11 7.78
N VAL A 490 -27.54 4.25 6.96
CA VAL A 490 -26.51 4.65 5.99
C VAL A 490 -27.05 5.59 4.91
N ILE A 491 -28.26 5.31 4.38
CA ILE A 491 -28.93 6.22 3.43
C ILE A 491 -29.20 7.57 4.11
N THR A 492 -29.77 7.56 5.32
CA THR A 492 -30.14 8.78 6.08
C THR A 492 -28.92 9.64 6.42
N MET A 493 -27.77 9.03 6.72
CA MET A 493 -26.51 9.75 6.97
C MET A 493 -25.82 10.26 5.70
N GLY A 494 -26.22 9.78 4.50
CA GLY A 494 -25.63 10.16 3.22
C GLY A 494 -24.12 9.90 3.09
N LYS A 495 -23.57 8.99 3.92
CA LYS A 495 -22.13 8.68 4.01
C LYS A 495 -21.92 7.18 4.02
N GLY A 496 -21.05 6.69 3.14
CA GLY A 496 -20.70 5.27 3.09
C GLY A 496 -20.06 4.76 4.38
N ARG A 497 -20.33 3.50 4.71
CA ARG A 497 -19.74 2.79 5.86
C ARG A 497 -18.97 1.57 5.40
N TYR A 498 -17.74 1.46 5.86
CA TYR A 498 -16.87 0.31 5.57
C TYR A 498 -16.69 -0.55 6.82
N LEU A 499 -17.18 -1.79 6.77
CA LEU A 499 -16.96 -2.81 7.79
C LEU A 499 -15.77 -3.66 7.34
N ALA A 500 -14.59 -3.30 7.85
CA ALA A 500 -13.32 -3.93 7.47
C ALA A 500 -13.17 -5.40 7.89
N GLN A 501 -14.00 -5.86 8.83
CA GLN A 501 -14.09 -7.24 9.30
C GLN A 501 -15.54 -7.48 9.79
N LEU A 502 -16.39 -8.05 8.93
CA LEU A 502 -17.84 -8.19 9.18
C LEU A 502 -18.11 -9.03 10.44
N ASN A 503 -17.27 -10.03 10.71
CA ASN A 503 -17.41 -10.93 11.84
C ASN A 503 -17.40 -10.25 13.22
N ASN A 504 -16.77 -9.08 13.35
CA ASN A 504 -16.69 -8.31 14.59
C ASN A 504 -17.87 -7.32 14.76
N TYR A 505 -18.78 -7.23 13.79
CA TYR A 505 -19.87 -6.26 13.79
C TYR A 505 -21.16 -6.88 14.36
N PRO A 506 -21.85 -6.23 15.32
CA PRO A 506 -23.03 -6.82 15.95
C PRO A 506 -24.20 -6.96 14.97
N ALA A 507 -24.46 -5.96 14.13
CA ALA A 507 -25.53 -6.00 13.12
C ALA A 507 -25.15 -6.81 11.86
N LYS A 508 -24.17 -7.73 11.93
CA LYS A 508 -23.84 -8.62 10.80
C LYS A 508 -25.00 -9.55 10.42
N GLU A 509 -25.88 -9.85 11.39
CA GLU A 509 -27.10 -10.64 11.20
C GLU A 509 -28.04 -10.03 10.15
N GLU A 510 -28.02 -8.71 9.92
CA GLU A 510 -28.78 -8.07 8.85
C GLU A 510 -28.31 -8.44 7.43
N PHE A 511 -27.10 -8.99 7.30
CA PHE A 511 -26.47 -9.35 6.03
C PHE A 511 -26.34 -10.86 5.84
N LEU A 512 -26.31 -11.64 6.93
CA LEU A 512 -26.31 -13.11 6.91
C LEU A 512 -27.63 -13.73 6.38
N ASP A 513 -28.67 -12.92 6.14
CA ASP A 513 -29.87 -13.32 5.40
C ASP A 513 -29.60 -13.64 3.91
N PHE A 514 -28.55 -13.06 3.32
CA PHE A 514 -28.37 -13.09 1.85
C PHE A 514 -26.92 -13.14 1.37
N LEU A 515 -25.95 -12.62 2.14
CA LEU A 515 -24.53 -12.80 1.86
C LEU A 515 -24.02 -14.12 2.45
N PRO A 516 -23.07 -14.82 1.79
CA PRO A 516 -22.44 -16.01 2.34
C PRO A 516 -21.82 -15.75 3.72
N VAL A 517 -21.89 -16.73 4.61
CA VAL A 517 -21.41 -16.65 6.01
C VAL A 517 -19.91 -16.37 6.08
N LYS A 518 -19.15 -16.82 5.07
CA LYS A 518 -17.72 -16.56 4.86
C LYS A 518 -17.38 -15.12 4.42
N THR A 519 -18.36 -14.23 4.20
CA THR A 519 -18.10 -12.84 3.77
C THR A 519 -17.27 -12.08 4.82
N GLN A 520 -16.01 -11.80 4.50
CA GLN A 520 -15.05 -11.24 5.46
C GLN A 520 -15.22 -9.74 5.71
N GLY A 521 -15.69 -8.97 4.72
CA GLY A 521 -15.82 -7.52 4.80
C GLY A 521 -17.01 -6.97 4.00
N LEU A 522 -17.39 -5.73 4.27
CA LEU A 522 -18.57 -5.10 3.65
C LEU A 522 -18.35 -3.60 3.40
N LEU A 523 -18.66 -3.12 2.20
CA LEU A 523 -18.80 -1.68 1.92
C LEU A 523 -20.27 -1.34 1.61
N LEU A 524 -20.82 -0.41 2.38
CA LEU A 524 -22.13 0.19 2.15
C LEU A 524 -21.93 1.59 1.56
N THR A 525 -22.39 1.81 0.32
CA THR A 525 -22.23 3.07 -0.42
C THR A 525 -23.60 3.65 -0.78
N PRO A 526 -24.03 4.79 -0.19
CA PRO A 526 -25.30 5.39 -0.52
C PRO A 526 -25.31 5.92 -1.96
N LEU A 527 -26.36 5.56 -2.71
CA LEU A 527 -26.57 5.99 -4.09
C LEU A 527 -27.24 7.36 -4.09
N ARG A 528 -26.56 8.35 -4.68
CA ARG A 528 -26.94 9.76 -4.67
C ARG A 528 -26.65 10.40 -6.03
N PRO A 529 -27.60 11.09 -6.67
CA PRO A 529 -27.42 11.65 -8.02
C PRO A 529 -26.53 12.90 -8.05
N ALA A 530 -26.33 13.56 -6.91
CA ALA A 530 -25.46 14.74 -6.80
C ALA A 530 -24.83 14.86 -5.41
N ARG A 531 -23.73 15.62 -5.31
CA ARG A 531 -22.92 15.77 -4.09
C ARG A 531 -23.68 16.27 -2.86
N ASN A 532 -24.78 17.01 -3.08
CA ASN A 532 -25.63 17.61 -2.05
C ASN A 532 -27.08 17.04 -2.07
N ALA A 533 -27.37 16.05 -2.91
CA ALA A 533 -28.68 15.41 -2.96
C ALA A 533 -28.83 14.40 -1.80
N PRO A 534 -30.06 14.15 -1.31
CA PRO A 534 -30.32 13.00 -0.44
C PRO A 534 -30.00 11.71 -1.20
N ALA A 535 -29.59 10.68 -0.47
CA ALA A 535 -29.43 9.35 -1.04
C ALA A 535 -30.81 8.71 -1.26
N ALA A 536 -31.05 8.15 -2.44
CA ALA A 536 -32.30 7.48 -2.81
C ALA A 536 -32.16 5.95 -2.88
N GLY A 537 -30.95 5.42 -2.63
CA GLY A 537 -30.66 4.00 -2.62
C GLY A 537 -29.32 3.67 -1.95
N LEU A 538 -28.92 2.41 -2.04
CA LEU A 538 -27.73 1.86 -1.40
C LEU A 538 -27.12 0.76 -2.26
N MET A 539 -25.82 0.84 -2.51
CA MET A 539 -25.01 -0.25 -3.05
C MET A 539 -24.27 -0.95 -1.91
N VAL A 540 -24.41 -2.27 -1.84
CA VAL A 540 -23.83 -3.15 -0.83
C VAL A 540 -22.83 -4.05 -1.54
N LEU A 541 -21.55 -3.97 -1.17
CA LEU A 541 -20.46 -4.76 -1.73
C LEU A 541 -19.88 -5.68 -0.65
N GLY A 542 -20.03 -6.99 -0.81
CA GLY A 542 -19.43 -8.01 0.06
C GLY A 542 -18.02 -8.39 -0.44
N LEU A 543 -17.11 -8.64 0.49
CA LEU A 543 -15.69 -8.90 0.22
C LEU A 543 -15.25 -10.30 0.67
N ASP A 544 -14.35 -10.89 -0.10
CA ASP A 544 -13.66 -12.16 0.22
C ASP A 544 -12.46 -12.00 1.17
N ALA A 545 -12.07 -10.75 1.48
CA ALA A 545 -10.84 -10.46 2.19
C ALA A 545 -11.00 -9.35 3.26
N MET A 546 -10.52 -9.62 4.49
CA MET A 546 -10.50 -8.65 5.58
C MET A 546 -9.63 -7.44 5.21
N ARG A 547 -10.18 -6.23 5.38
CA ARG A 547 -9.56 -4.97 4.94
C ARG A 547 -9.28 -4.90 3.42
N GLY A 548 -9.93 -5.74 2.61
CA GLY A 548 -9.70 -5.86 1.17
C GLY A 548 -10.01 -4.62 0.32
N PHE A 549 -10.66 -3.58 0.87
CA PHE A 549 -10.92 -2.30 0.21
C PHE A 549 -10.14 -1.15 0.88
N GLY A 550 -9.30 -0.49 0.10
CA GLY A 550 -8.63 0.75 0.46
C GLY A 550 -9.48 1.99 0.21
N LYS A 551 -8.87 3.17 0.42
CA LYS A 551 -9.53 4.47 0.18
C LYS A 551 -9.84 4.74 -1.30
N VAL A 552 -9.08 4.14 -2.21
CA VAL A 552 -9.26 4.33 -3.66
C VAL A 552 -10.47 3.52 -4.12
N ASP A 553 -10.63 2.30 -3.62
CA ASP A 553 -11.78 1.41 -3.92
C ASP A 553 -13.09 1.99 -3.36
N GLN A 554 -13.05 2.57 -2.16
CA GLN A 554 -14.17 3.33 -1.59
C GLN A 554 -14.52 4.59 -2.40
N ALA A 555 -13.53 5.22 -3.04
CA ALA A 555 -13.76 6.36 -3.92
C ALA A 555 -14.31 5.93 -5.30
N TRP A 556 -13.87 4.77 -5.83
CA TRP A 556 -14.49 4.13 -7.01
C TRP A 556 -15.95 3.75 -6.75
N ALA A 557 -16.23 3.11 -5.61
CA ALA A 557 -17.58 2.83 -5.15
C ALA A 557 -18.45 4.09 -5.08
N SER A 558 -17.93 5.19 -4.51
CA SER A 558 -18.65 6.46 -4.47
C SER A 558 -18.84 7.09 -5.87
N ALA A 559 -17.87 6.99 -6.78
CA ALA A 559 -17.97 7.58 -8.11
C ALA A 559 -18.94 6.81 -9.03
N VAL A 560 -18.86 5.47 -9.01
CA VAL A 560 -19.79 4.58 -9.74
C VAL A 560 -21.19 4.68 -9.12
N GLY A 561 -21.29 4.76 -7.79
CA GLY A 561 -22.57 4.97 -7.10
C GLY A 561 -23.22 6.33 -7.38
N GLU A 562 -22.42 7.37 -7.64
CA GLU A 562 -22.92 8.66 -8.14
C GLU A 562 -23.42 8.55 -9.60
N LYS A 563 -22.76 7.76 -10.48
CA LYS A 563 -23.27 7.51 -11.84
C LYS A 563 -24.57 6.70 -11.83
N LEU A 564 -24.58 5.54 -11.17
CA LEU A 564 -25.74 4.63 -11.15
C LEU A 564 -26.99 5.32 -10.59
N ALA A 565 -26.83 6.26 -9.64
CA ALA A 565 -27.92 7.05 -9.10
C ALA A 565 -28.52 8.07 -10.09
N VAL A 566 -27.81 8.44 -11.16
CA VAL A 566 -28.35 9.26 -12.27
C VAL A 566 -29.17 8.38 -13.20
N SER A 567 -28.61 7.26 -13.69
CA SER A 567 -29.34 6.33 -14.57
C SER A 567 -30.61 5.77 -13.90
N LEU A 568 -30.53 5.40 -12.61
CA LEU A 568 -31.70 4.97 -11.83
C LEU A 568 -32.69 6.12 -11.49
N GLN A 569 -32.35 7.38 -11.74
CA GLN A 569 -33.27 8.53 -11.62
C GLN A 569 -33.95 8.88 -12.96
N GLU A 570 -33.33 8.51 -14.09
CA GLU A 570 -33.90 8.61 -15.43
C GLU A 570 -34.92 7.48 -15.71
N ASP A 571 -34.84 6.39 -14.92
CA ASP A 571 -35.82 5.31 -14.71
C ASP A 571 -36.88 5.59 -13.58
#